data_AF-A8LK11-F1
#
_entry.id   AF-A8LK11-F1
#
_cell.length_a   1.000
_cell.length_b   1.000
_cell.length_c   1.000
_cell.angle_alpha   90.00
_cell.angle_beta   90.00
_cell.angle_gamma   90.00
#
_symmetry.space_group_name_H-M   'P 1'
#
loop_
_entity.id
_entity.type
_entity.pdbx_description
1 polymer ?
#
loop_
_entity_poly.entity_id
_entity_poly.type
_entity_poly.pdbx_seq_one_letter_code
_entity_poly.pdbx_strand_id
1 'polypeptide(L)'
;MKLVTCAAAVLFSAASAPAAPVTYDFEASFSFRSSDVPTNSVADAAEDLGNLSGSFTFDDELLRTETGDTGPSPNFTRSLYSVIDLRVDGLDLSGVALPDLFRIEENDVNDTVGLVYEVDPPAVSWERVSLFLIDNTRTVFDSIDLPDTIDLADFDLVQLYFFGANADGGFERTNFTITSLSKVAPIPLPAGGALLLSGLLGMVLMRRRRT
;
A
#
# COMPACT_ATOMS: atom_id res chain seq x y z
N MET A 1 50.32 6.46 -40.80
CA MET A 1 49.46 5.58 -39.97
C MET A 1 48.27 6.40 -39.50
N LYS A 2 47.05 6.00 -39.87
CA LYS A 2 45.82 6.72 -39.56
C LYS A 2 45.33 6.27 -38.16
N LEU A 3 45.26 7.20 -37.21
CA LEU A 3 44.62 6.95 -35.91
C LEU A 3 43.11 6.83 -36.13
N VAL A 4 42.55 5.67 -35.80
CA VAL A 4 41.10 5.44 -35.76
C VAL A 4 40.64 5.77 -34.35
N THR A 5 39.97 6.91 -34.17
CA THR A 5 39.36 7.32 -32.91
C THR A 5 37.97 6.68 -32.82
N CYS A 6 37.83 5.56 -32.10
CA CYS A 6 36.52 5.03 -31.71
C CYS A 6 35.96 5.88 -30.56
N ALA A 7 35.08 6.84 -30.88
CA ALA A 7 34.23 7.49 -29.90
C ALA A 7 33.07 6.54 -29.56
N ALA A 8 33.12 5.92 -28.38
CA ALA A 8 31.98 5.19 -27.83
C ALA A 8 31.01 6.22 -27.23
N ALA A 9 29.98 6.58 -28.00
CA ALA A 9 28.83 7.31 -27.48
C ALA A 9 28.02 6.35 -26.59
N VAL A 10 28.16 6.47 -25.27
CA VAL A 10 27.25 5.82 -24.32
C VAL A 10 25.97 6.65 -24.32
N LEU A 11 25.01 6.25 -25.16
CA LEU A 11 23.64 6.72 -25.07
C LEU A 11 23.11 6.26 -23.71
N PHE A 12 22.95 7.19 -22.78
CA PHE A 12 22.05 7.01 -21.66
C PHE A 12 20.64 6.91 -22.24
N SER A 13 20.20 5.71 -22.60
CA SER A 13 18.77 5.44 -22.61
C SER A 13 18.31 5.67 -21.18
N ALA A 14 17.58 6.75 -20.95
CA ALA A 14 16.74 6.90 -19.77
C ALA A 14 15.75 5.73 -19.83
N ALA A 15 16.16 4.59 -19.28
CA ALA A 15 15.23 3.52 -18.97
C ALA A 15 14.21 4.16 -18.04
N SER A 16 12.93 4.04 -18.40
CA SER A 16 11.83 4.32 -17.48
C SER A 16 12.20 3.66 -16.15
N ALA A 17 12.38 4.48 -15.11
CA ALA A 17 12.53 3.94 -13.77
C ALA A 17 11.25 3.12 -13.53
N PRO A 18 11.35 1.83 -13.16
CA PRO A 18 10.17 1.09 -12.79
C PRO A 18 9.47 1.84 -11.64
N ALA A 19 8.13 1.82 -11.68
CA ALA A 19 7.27 2.23 -10.57
C ALA A 19 7.87 1.73 -9.24
N ALA A 20 7.97 2.63 -8.26
CA ALA A 20 8.65 2.33 -7.01
C ALA A 20 7.58 1.97 -5.98
N PRO A 21 7.67 0.79 -5.34
CA PRO A 21 6.76 0.45 -4.26
C PRO A 21 6.72 1.56 -3.20
N VAL A 22 5.50 1.94 -2.82
CA VAL A 22 5.26 2.90 -1.74
C VAL A 22 4.88 2.11 -0.50
N THR A 23 5.66 2.32 0.58
CA THR A 23 5.42 1.70 1.87
C THR A 23 5.04 2.77 2.88
N TYR A 24 4.04 2.45 3.70
CA TYR A 24 3.68 3.23 4.88
C TYR A 24 3.83 2.36 6.12
N ASP A 25 4.50 2.89 7.14
CA ASP A 25 4.46 2.35 8.49
C ASP A 25 3.28 2.98 9.24
N PHE A 26 2.62 2.20 10.08
CA PHE A 26 1.50 2.68 10.89
C PHE A 26 1.61 2.23 12.35
N GLU A 27 1.03 3.04 13.23
CA GLU A 27 0.73 2.70 14.63
C GLU A 27 -0.76 2.87 14.85
N ALA A 28 -1.40 1.93 15.53
CA ALA A 28 -2.82 1.95 15.81
C ALA A 28 -3.13 1.55 17.25
N SER A 29 -4.12 2.18 17.84
CA SER A 29 -4.57 1.92 19.21
C SER A 29 -5.94 1.27 19.22
N PHE A 30 -6.17 0.32 20.11
CA PHE A 30 -7.47 -0.32 20.26
C PHE A 30 -8.58 0.73 20.46
N SER A 31 -9.66 0.57 19.70
CA SER A 31 -10.82 1.46 19.76
C SER A 31 -11.99 0.74 20.42
N PHE A 32 -12.50 -0.30 19.77
CA PHE A 32 -13.60 -1.10 20.30
C PHE A 32 -13.67 -2.46 19.63
N ARG A 33 -14.37 -3.38 20.29
CA ARG A 33 -14.76 -4.67 19.75
C ARG A 33 -16.27 -4.80 19.69
N SER A 34 -16.77 -5.40 18.62
CA SER A 34 -18.15 -5.84 18.48
C SER A 34 -18.16 -7.33 18.13
N SER A 35 -18.91 -8.13 18.87
CA SER A 35 -19.09 -9.57 18.61
C SER A 35 -20.54 -9.93 18.93
N ASP A 36 -21.19 -10.68 18.05
CA ASP A 36 -22.53 -11.23 18.28
C ASP A 36 -22.48 -12.70 18.75
N VAL A 37 -21.42 -13.42 18.40
CA VAL A 37 -21.12 -14.79 18.77
C VAL A 37 -19.61 -14.92 19.00
N PRO A 38 -19.16 -15.59 20.07
CA PRO A 38 -17.74 -15.87 20.26
C PRO A 38 -17.21 -16.72 19.11
N THR A 39 -16.31 -16.15 18.32
CA THR A 39 -15.45 -16.89 17.40
C THR A 39 -14.01 -16.80 17.92
N ASN A 40 -13.13 -17.64 17.39
CA ASN A 40 -11.70 -17.52 17.65
C ASN A 40 -11.06 -17.16 16.31
N SER A 41 -10.93 -15.87 16.04
CA SER A 41 -10.47 -15.35 14.75
C SER A 41 -9.32 -14.37 14.89
N VAL A 42 -8.82 -13.85 13.75
CA VAL A 42 -7.89 -12.72 13.72
C VAL A 42 -8.38 -11.51 14.55
N ALA A 43 -9.69 -11.31 14.73
CA ALA A 43 -10.21 -10.21 15.54
C ALA A 43 -9.88 -10.38 17.04
N ASP A 44 -9.89 -11.61 17.56
CA ASP A 44 -9.43 -11.92 18.93
C ASP A 44 -7.93 -11.67 19.07
N ALA A 45 -7.16 -12.25 18.15
CA ALA A 45 -5.71 -12.15 18.19
C ALA A 45 -5.25 -10.70 18.08
N ALA A 46 -5.95 -9.87 17.31
CA ALA A 46 -5.69 -8.44 17.24
C ALA A 46 -6.04 -7.72 18.55
N GLU A 47 -7.19 -8.02 19.17
CA GLU A 47 -7.58 -7.41 20.46
C GLU A 47 -6.53 -7.68 21.54
N ASP A 48 -6.03 -8.90 21.62
CA ASP A 48 -5.04 -9.32 22.63
C ASP A 48 -3.73 -8.52 22.57
N LEU A 49 -3.39 -7.94 21.41
CA LEU A 49 -2.21 -7.09 21.24
C LEU A 49 -2.41 -5.67 21.81
N GLY A 50 -3.65 -5.17 21.86
CA GLY A 50 -4.02 -3.86 22.38
C GLY A 50 -3.56 -2.66 21.52
N ASN A 51 -2.26 -2.49 21.33
CA ASN A 51 -1.71 -1.53 20.37
C ASN A 51 -0.98 -2.30 19.26
N LEU A 52 -1.11 -1.82 18.03
CA LEU A 52 -0.58 -2.48 16.84
C LEU A 52 0.36 -1.54 16.11
N SER A 53 1.50 -2.08 15.68
CA SER A 53 2.37 -1.48 14.68
C SER A 53 2.39 -2.37 13.44
N GLY A 54 2.76 -1.80 12.30
CA GLY A 54 2.91 -2.57 11.09
C GLY A 54 3.22 -1.72 9.87
N SER A 55 3.07 -2.33 8.70
CA SER A 55 3.34 -1.67 7.43
C SER A 55 2.40 -2.17 6.34
N PHE A 56 2.03 -1.31 5.41
CA PHE A 56 1.43 -1.74 4.14
C PHE A 56 2.23 -1.17 2.97
N THR A 57 2.31 -1.94 1.90
CA THR A 57 3.04 -1.60 0.69
C THR A 57 2.16 -1.82 -0.53
N PHE A 58 2.16 -0.87 -1.46
CA PHE A 58 1.46 -0.96 -2.73
C PHE A 58 2.35 -0.48 -3.87
N ASP A 59 2.00 -0.88 -5.09
CA ASP A 59 2.64 -0.43 -6.32
C ASP A 59 2.10 0.95 -6.69
N ASP A 60 2.97 1.94 -6.90
CA ASP A 60 2.57 3.29 -7.31
C ASP A 60 2.17 3.39 -8.79
N GLU A 61 2.30 2.30 -9.54
CA GLU A 61 1.70 2.16 -10.86
C GLU A 61 0.16 2.12 -10.76
N LEU A 62 -0.48 3.16 -11.29
CA LEU A 62 -1.94 3.23 -11.40
C LEU A 62 -2.46 2.02 -12.18
N LEU A 63 -3.19 1.14 -11.51
CA LEU A 63 -3.76 -0.05 -12.13
C LEU A 63 -4.92 0.33 -13.06
N ARG A 64 -5.85 1.14 -12.53
CA ARG A 64 -7.01 1.65 -13.27
C ARG A 64 -7.69 2.80 -12.53
N THR A 65 -8.44 3.59 -13.30
CA THR A 65 -9.39 4.58 -12.80
C THR A 65 -10.80 4.10 -13.08
N GLU A 66 -11.68 4.25 -12.10
CA GLU A 66 -13.09 3.90 -12.22
C GLU A 66 -13.96 5.11 -11.89
N THR A 67 -15.06 5.24 -12.64
CA THR A 67 -16.12 6.20 -12.35
C THR A 67 -17.45 5.47 -12.28
N GLY A 68 -18.32 5.87 -11.36
CA GLY A 68 -19.61 5.23 -11.20
C GLY A 68 -20.59 6.05 -10.39
N ASP A 69 -21.85 5.63 -10.45
CA ASP A 69 -22.96 6.29 -9.76
C ASP A 69 -23.86 5.25 -9.08
N THR A 70 -23.25 4.25 -8.46
CA THR A 70 -23.98 3.10 -7.90
C THR A 70 -23.57 2.81 -6.47
N GLY A 71 -24.54 2.38 -5.68
CA GLY A 71 -24.32 1.94 -4.30
C GLY A 71 -24.25 3.11 -3.31
N PRO A 72 -23.57 2.92 -2.16
CA PRO A 72 -23.50 3.92 -1.08
C PRO A 72 -22.60 5.12 -1.39
N SER A 73 -21.83 5.07 -2.49
CA SER A 73 -20.99 6.17 -2.99
C SER A 73 -21.53 6.65 -4.36
N PRO A 74 -22.52 7.55 -4.41
CA PRO A 74 -22.98 8.12 -5.67
C PRO A 74 -21.91 9.03 -6.29
N ASN A 75 -21.86 9.11 -7.62
CA ASN A 75 -20.90 9.91 -8.38
C ASN A 75 -19.44 9.80 -7.91
N PHE A 76 -18.92 8.58 -7.79
CA PHE A 76 -17.53 8.38 -7.40
C PHE A 76 -16.58 8.44 -8.60
N THR A 77 -15.39 8.94 -8.35
CA THR A 77 -14.18 8.74 -9.15
C THR A 77 -13.13 8.13 -8.24
N ARG A 78 -12.47 7.06 -8.67
CA ARG A 78 -11.43 6.41 -7.85
C ARG A 78 -10.24 5.92 -8.66
N SER A 79 -9.06 6.05 -8.07
CA SER A 79 -7.82 5.44 -8.51
C SER A 79 -7.56 4.17 -7.71
N LEU A 80 -7.17 3.11 -8.40
CA LEU A 80 -6.84 1.81 -7.81
C LEU A 80 -5.39 1.45 -8.09
N TYR A 81 -4.73 0.94 -7.07
CA TYR A 81 -3.33 0.53 -7.06
C TYR A 81 -3.22 -0.90 -6.50
N SER A 82 -2.21 -1.66 -6.92
CA SER A 82 -2.04 -3.04 -6.45
C SER A 82 -1.38 -3.08 -5.08
N VAL A 83 -1.98 -3.77 -4.11
CA VAL A 83 -1.34 -4.02 -2.80
C VAL A 83 -0.30 -5.12 -2.98
N ILE A 84 0.91 -4.86 -2.50
CA ILE A 84 2.03 -5.79 -2.51
C ILE A 84 2.06 -6.59 -1.21
N ASP A 85 1.90 -5.90 -0.07
CA ASP A 85 2.04 -6.52 1.25
C ASP A 85 1.28 -5.74 2.34
N LEU A 86 0.81 -6.47 3.35
CA LEU A 86 0.26 -5.93 4.59
C LEU A 86 0.78 -6.77 5.75
N ARG A 87 1.44 -6.11 6.70
CA ARG A 87 2.01 -6.73 7.90
C ARG A 87 1.54 -6.02 9.14
N VAL A 88 1.28 -6.82 10.17
CA VAL A 88 0.95 -6.37 11.52
C VAL A 88 1.91 -7.08 12.46
N ASP A 89 2.66 -6.33 13.25
CA ASP A 89 3.68 -6.89 14.13
C ASP A 89 3.03 -7.74 15.23
N GLY A 90 3.55 -8.96 15.42
CA GLY A 90 3.03 -9.89 16.42
C GLY A 90 1.75 -10.63 16.02
N LEU A 91 1.26 -10.44 14.79
CA LEU A 91 0.06 -11.11 14.28
C LEU A 91 0.38 -11.94 13.02
N ASP A 92 -0.04 -13.21 13.02
CA ASP A 92 0.06 -14.07 11.84
C ASP A 92 -1.18 -13.89 10.95
N LEU A 93 -0.97 -13.45 9.70
CA LEU A 93 -2.02 -13.20 8.72
C LEU A 93 -2.09 -14.29 7.63
N SER A 94 -1.37 -15.40 7.77
CA SER A 94 -1.26 -16.43 6.72
C SER A 94 -2.58 -17.15 6.36
N GLY A 95 -3.61 -17.04 7.20
CA GLY A 95 -4.96 -17.54 6.95
C GLY A 95 -6.02 -16.44 6.75
N VAL A 96 -5.61 -15.18 6.72
CA VAL A 96 -6.50 -14.02 6.67
C VAL A 96 -6.59 -13.52 5.24
N ALA A 97 -7.78 -13.23 4.74
CA ALA A 97 -7.92 -12.60 3.45
C ALA A 97 -7.31 -11.19 3.53
N LEU A 98 -6.30 -10.92 2.72
CA LEU A 98 -5.66 -9.61 2.65
C LEU A 98 -6.26 -8.78 1.50
N PRO A 99 -6.35 -7.45 1.67
CA PRO A 99 -6.78 -6.57 0.60
C PRO A 99 -5.76 -6.64 -0.56
N ASP A 100 -6.28 -6.60 -1.78
CA ASP A 100 -5.51 -6.65 -3.03
C ASP A 100 -5.39 -5.28 -3.70
N LEU A 101 -6.21 -4.32 -3.29
CA LEU A 101 -6.26 -2.98 -3.86
C LEU A 101 -6.09 -1.90 -2.81
N PHE A 102 -5.28 -0.89 -3.14
CA PHE A 102 -5.26 0.39 -2.45
C PHE A 102 -6.04 1.39 -3.29
N ARG A 103 -6.92 2.17 -2.64
CA ARG A 103 -7.85 3.06 -3.30
C ARG A 103 -7.72 4.47 -2.78
N ILE A 104 -7.80 5.43 -3.69
CA ILE A 104 -8.13 6.83 -3.42
C ILE A 104 -9.42 7.12 -4.17
N GLU A 105 -10.43 7.55 -3.45
CA GLU A 105 -11.77 7.79 -3.98
C GLU A 105 -12.25 9.17 -3.55
N GLU A 106 -12.77 9.91 -4.51
CA GLU A 106 -13.58 11.10 -4.29
C GLU A 106 -15.00 10.76 -4.74
N ASN A 107 -16.00 11.08 -3.93
CA ASN A 107 -17.40 10.98 -4.33
C ASN A 107 -18.19 12.18 -3.81
N ASP A 108 -19.50 12.19 -4.05
CA ASP A 108 -20.31 13.36 -3.70
C ASP A 108 -20.48 13.59 -2.19
N VAL A 109 -20.05 12.65 -1.36
CA VAL A 109 -20.25 12.58 0.07
C VAL A 109 -18.94 12.69 0.84
N ASN A 110 -17.88 12.02 0.40
CA ASN A 110 -16.62 11.93 1.12
C ASN A 110 -15.41 11.71 0.21
N ASP A 111 -14.26 12.01 0.80
CA ASP A 111 -12.94 11.61 0.33
C ASP A 111 -12.51 10.37 1.10
N THR A 112 -12.02 9.34 0.41
CA THR A 112 -11.65 8.07 1.02
C THR A 112 -10.29 7.58 0.55
N VAL A 113 -9.47 7.17 1.51
CA VAL A 113 -8.29 6.32 1.27
C VAL A 113 -8.52 4.98 1.95
N GLY A 114 -8.15 3.89 1.30
CA GLY A 114 -8.23 2.61 2.00
C GLY A 114 -7.69 1.41 1.25
N LEU A 115 -7.56 0.33 2.00
CA LEU A 115 -7.27 -1.00 1.48
C LEU A 115 -8.59 -1.74 1.27
N VAL A 116 -8.84 -2.20 0.05
CA VAL A 116 -10.11 -2.80 -0.38
C VAL A 116 -9.85 -4.15 -1.07
N TYR A 117 -10.93 -4.93 -1.20
CA TYR A 117 -10.94 -6.23 -1.86
C TYR A 117 -11.57 -6.11 -3.24
N GLU A 118 -10.98 -6.69 -4.28
CA GLU A 118 -11.57 -6.75 -5.62
C GLU A 118 -12.77 -7.71 -5.67
N VAL A 119 -12.68 -8.79 -4.91
CA VAL A 119 -13.74 -9.81 -4.80
C VAL A 119 -14.16 -9.94 -3.35
N ASP A 120 -15.47 -9.92 -3.12
CA ASP A 120 -15.99 -10.18 -1.79
C ASP A 120 -15.55 -11.56 -1.29
N PRO A 121 -15.08 -11.66 -0.03
CA PRO A 121 -14.70 -12.93 0.56
C PRO A 121 -15.88 -13.91 0.57
N PRO A 122 -15.61 -15.22 0.55
CA PRO A 122 -16.65 -16.25 0.46
C PRO A 122 -17.69 -16.11 1.58
N ALA A 123 -18.94 -16.48 1.28
CA ALA A 123 -20.06 -16.33 2.22
C ALA A 123 -19.99 -17.24 3.47
N VAL A 124 -18.97 -18.09 3.59
CA VAL A 124 -18.82 -19.08 4.67
C VAL A 124 -17.47 -18.86 5.35
N SER A 125 -17.48 -18.80 6.69
CA SER A 125 -16.34 -18.64 7.61
C SER A 125 -15.07 -18.02 7.02
N TRP A 126 -14.82 -16.75 7.32
CA TRP A 126 -13.73 -16.01 6.71
C TRP A 126 -13.24 -14.90 7.63
N GLU A 127 -12.01 -14.48 7.39
CA GLU A 127 -11.31 -13.48 8.18
C GLU A 127 -10.72 -12.44 7.24
N ARG A 128 -10.75 -11.16 7.64
CA ARG A 128 -10.20 -10.07 6.82
C ARG A 128 -9.58 -8.96 7.66
N VAL A 129 -8.76 -8.15 7.00
CA VAL A 129 -8.21 -6.90 7.52
C VAL A 129 -8.57 -5.76 6.59
N SER A 130 -8.95 -4.60 7.11
CA SER A 130 -9.16 -3.43 6.24
C SER A 130 -8.73 -2.15 6.91
N LEU A 131 -8.30 -1.20 6.09
CA LEU A 131 -7.89 0.13 6.48
C LEU A 131 -8.75 1.15 5.74
N PHE A 132 -9.29 2.12 6.46
CA PHE A 132 -10.09 3.22 5.90
C PHE A 132 -9.74 4.55 6.57
N LEU A 133 -9.48 5.55 5.75
CA LEU A 133 -9.43 6.95 6.09
C LEU A 133 -10.58 7.64 5.34
N ILE A 134 -11.47 8.33 6.04
CA ILE A 134 -12.65 8.98 5.43
C ILE A 134 -12.75 10.41 5.94
N ASP A 135 -12.83 11.36 5.02
CA ASP A 135 -13.21 12.75 5.27
C ASP A 135 -14.61 13.00 4.69
N ASN A 136 -15.56 13.36 5.53
CA ASN A 136 -16.94 13.65 5.13
C ASN A 136 -17.14 15.10 4.68
N THR A 137 -16.09 15.92 4.70
CA THR A 137 -16.15 17.31 4.24
C THR A 137 -15.77 17.48 2.77
N ARG A 138 -15.11 16.49 2.17
CA ARG A 138 -14.61 16.48 0.79
C ARG A 138 -13.59 17.59 0.54
N THR A 139 -12.64 17.74 1.45
CA THR A 139 -11.64 18.81 1.37
C THR A 139 -10.21 18.29 1.33
N VAL A 140 -10.00 16.99 1.45
CA VAL A 140 -8.65 16.40 1.47
C VAL A 140 -8.11 16.22 0.06
N PHE A 141 -8.98 15.87 -0.89
CA PHE A 141 -8.59 15.60 -2.27
C PHE A 141 -9.21 16.58 -3.26
N ASP A 142 -8.34 17.31 -3.96
CA ASP A 142 -8.71 18.06 -5.16
C ASP A 142 -8.60 17.19 -6.44
N SER A 143 -8.01 15.98 -6.32
CA SER A 143 -7.91 14.97 -7.37
C SER A 143 -7.74 13.56 -6.78
N ILE A 144 -8.03 12.55 -7.59
CA ILE A 144 -7.82 11.13 -7.26
C ILE A 144 -6.36 10.65 -7.45
N ASP A 145 -5.41 11.57 -7.61
CA ASP A 145 -4.00 11.22 -7.72
C ASP A 145 -3.43 10.80 -6.35
N LEU A 146 -2.39 9.97 -6.36
CA LEU A 146 -1.71 9.57 -5.12
C LEU A 146 -1.11 10.80 -4.43
N PRO A 147 -1.57 11.18 -3.22
CA PRO A 147 -0.99 12.31 -2.52
C PRO A 147 0.45 11.99 -2.09
N ASP A 148 1.30 13.02 -2.10
CA ASP A 148 2.68 12.91 -1.61
C ASP A 148 2.73 12.58 -0.11
N THR A 149 1.75 13.10 0.63
CA THR A 149 1.58 12.96 2.08
C THR A 149 0.13 12.73 2.44
N ILE A 150 -0.13 11.87 3.42
CA ILE A 150 -1.45 11.65 4.02
C ILE A 150 -1.36 12.15 5.46
N ASP A 151 -2.05 13.24 5.79
CA ASP A 151 -2.17 13.72 7.17
C ASP A 151 -3.44 13.14 7.80
N LEU A 152 -3.28 12.41 8.91
CA LEU A 152 -4.42 11.77 9.58
C LEU A 152 -5.40 12.81 10.17
N ALA A 153 -4.95 14.04 10.43
CA ALA A 153 -5.80 15.09 10.96
C ALA A 153 -6.84 15.60 9.95
N ASP A 154 -6.65 15.33 8.67
CA ASP A 154 -7.55 15.74 7.60
C ASP A 154 -8.76 14.80 7.46
N PHE A 155 -8.76 13.65 8.14
CA PHE A 155 -9.83 12.65 8.05
C PHE A 155 -10.67 12.57 9.33
N ASP A 156 -11.99 12.48 9.18
CA ASP A 156 -12.93 12.29 10.29
C ASP A 156 -12.88 10.87 10.88
N LEU A 157 -12.64 9.88 10.02
CA LEU A 157 -12.52 8.48 10.41
C LEU A 157 -11.14 7.97 9.98
N VAL A 158 -10.41 7.42 10.94
CA VAL A 158 -9.07 6.87 10.73
C VAL A 158 -9.03 5.49 11.39
N GLN A 159 -9.23 4.43 10.61
CA GLN A 159 -9.54 3.11 11.15
C GLN A 159 -8.80 1.97 10.45
N LEU A 160 -8.26 1.07 11.27
CA LEU A 160 -7.87 -0.29 10.89
C LEU A 160 -8.82 -1.26 11.59
N TYR A 161 -9.30 -2.28 10.91
CA TYR A 161 -10.13 -3.29 11.57
C TYR A 161 -9.83 -4.70 11.10
N PHE A 162 -10.05 -5.62 12.03
CA PHE A 162 -9.96 -7.06 11.85
C PHE A 162 -11.35 -7.61 12.00
N PHE A 163 -11.74 -8.48 11.08
CA PHE A 163 -13.09 -9.03 11.03
C PHE A 163 -12.99 -10.53 10.90
N GLY A 164 -13.82 -11.23 11.67
CA GLY A 164 -14.02 -12.67 11.59
C GLY A 164 -15.51 -12.97 11.40
N ALA A 165 -15.81 -13.94 10.57
CA ALA A 165 -17.14 -14.54 10.46
C ALA A 165 -17.02 -16.05 10.59
N ASN A 166 -18.03 -16.69 11.18
CA ASN A 166 -18.15 -18.14 11.23
C ASN A 166 -19.17 -18.66 10.22
N ALA A 167 -19.24 -19.99 10.08
CA ALA A 167 -20.18 -20.65 9.17
C ALA A 167 -21.65 -20.56 9.63
N ASP A 168 -21.90 -20.28 10.90
CA ASP A 168 -23.24 -20.19 11.50
C ASP A 168 -23.84 -18.77 11.39
N GLY A 169 -23.13 -17.83 10.76
CA GLY A 169 -23.55 -16.46 10.52
C GLY A 169 -23.23 -15.47 11.64
N GLY A 170 -22.50 -15.88 12.67
CA GLY A 170 -21.93 -14.99 13.67
C GLY A 170 -20.70 -14.25 13.12
N PHE A 171 -20.54 -13.01 13.53
CA PHE A 171 -19.43 -12.15 13.15
C PHE A 171 -18.87 -11.36 14.33
N GLU A 172 -17.61 -11.03 14.19
CA GLU A 172 -16.91 -10.15 15.10
C GLU A 172 -16.00 -9.20 14.36
N ARG A 173 -15.75 -8.08 15.02
CA ARG A 173 -14.94 -7.01 14.48
C ARG A 173 -14.20 -6.33 15.62
N THR A 174 -12.89 -6.25 15.49
CA THR A 174 -12.03 -5.48 16.38
C THR A 174 -11.49 -4.29 15.60
N ASN A 175 -11.71 -3.09 16.12
CA ASN A 175 -11.33 -1.84 15.49
C ASN A 175 -10.21 -1.17 16.25
N PHE A 176 -9.31 -0.57 15.48
CA PHE A 176 -8.20 0.24 15.93
C PHE A 176 -8.27 1.60 15.26
N THR A 177 -7.91 2.64 15.99
CA THR A 177 -7.71 3.98 15.44
C THR A 177 -6.24 4.12 15.07
N ILE A 178 -5.96 4.42 13.80
CA ILE A 178 -4.57 4.68 13.36
C ILE A 178 -4.15 6.03 13.96
N THR A 179 -3.05 6.00 14.70
CA THR A 179 -2.53 7.15 15.45
C THR A 179 -1.32 7.79 14.79
N SER A 180 -0.60 7.04 13.97
CA SER A 180 0.43 7.58 13.08
C SER A 180 0.49 6.81 11.79
N LEU A 181 0.78 7.52 10.71
CA LEU A 181 1.01 6.97 9.39
C LEU A 181 2.20 7.71 8.78
N SER A 182 3.26 6.98 8.42
CA SER A 182 4.48 7.60 7.89
C SER A 182 4.95 6.89 6.63
N LYS A 183 5.10 7.65 5.55
CA LYS A 183 5.66 7.16 4.30
C LYS A 183 7.14 6.81 4.50
N VAL A 184 7.51 5.58 4.19
CA VAL A 184 8.89 5.11 4.24
C VAL A 184 9.62 5.63 3.01
N ALA A 185 10.76 6.29 3.22
CA ALA A 185 11.56 6.78 2.11
C ALA A 185 12.03 5.60 1.24
N PRO A 186 11.95 5.69 -0.11
CA PRO A 186 12.48 4.66 -0.98
C PRO A 186 13.95 4.42 -0.65
N ILE A 187 14.34 3.17 -0.43
CA ILE A 187 15.75 2.84 -0.26
C ILE A 187 16.43 3.12 -1.60
N PRO A 188 17.38 4.07 -1.68
CA PRO A 188 18.03 4.36 -2.94
C PRO A 188 18.68 3.06 -3.42
N LEU A 189 18.32 2.64 -4.63
CA LEU A 189 18.96 1.49 -5.26
C LEU A 189 20.47 1.70 -5.14
N PRO A 190 21.25 0.68 -4.73
CA PRO A 190 22.70 0.77 -4.81
C PRO A 190 23.02 1.27 -6.19
N ALA A 191 23.98 2.17 -6.32
CA ALA A 191 24.37 2.76 -7.61
C ALA A 191 24.99 1.69 -8.53
N GLY A 192 24.24 0.64 -8.85
CA GLY A 192 24.64 -0.52 -9.63
C GLY A 192 25.03 -0.09 -11.02
N GLY A 193 24.35 0.93 -11.58
CA GLY A 193 24.78 1.60 -12.80
C GLY A 193 26.18 2.21 -12.68
N ALA A 194 26.46 2.94 -11.59
CA ALA A 194 27.78 3.55 -11.37
C ALA A 194 28.87 2.50 -11.09
N LEU A 195 28.56 1.46 -10.32
CA LEU A 195 29.45 0.33 -10.06
C LEU A 195 29.77 -0.46 -11.34
N LEU A 196 28.77 -0.72 -12.17
CA LEU A 196 28.92 -1.45 -13.44
C LEU A 196 29.71 -0.61 -14.46
N LEU A 197 29.49 0.71 -14.51
CA LEU A 197 30.32 1.65 -15.28
C LEU A 197 31.77 1.71 -14.78
N SER A 198 31.98 1.73 -13.45
CA SER A 198 33.33 1.71 -12.88
C SER A 198 34.06 0.39 -13.16
N GLY A 199 33.34 -0.73 -13.16
CA GLY A 199 33.86 -2.04 -13.53
C GLY A 199 34.26 -2.11 -15.02
N LEU A 200 33.43 -1.59 -15.91
CA LEU A 200 33.71 -1.50 -17.35
C LEU A 200 34.92 -0.60 -17.64
N LEU A 201 35.01 0.58 -17.01
CA LEU A 201 36.16 1.47 -17.11
C LEU A 201 37.45 0.81 -16.61
N GLY A 202 37.38 0.11 -15.47
CA GLY A 202 38.49 -0.67 -14.94
C GLY A 202 38.99 -1.73 -15.93
N MET A 203 38.07 -2.47 -16.56
CA MET A 203 38.41 -3.48 -17.57
C MET A 203 39.03 -2.89 -18.85
N VAL A 204 38.51 -1.75 -19.33
CA VAL A 204 39.06 -1.05 -20.51
C VAL A 204 40.48 -0.54 -20.22
N LEU A 205 40.72 0.01 -19.02
CA LEU A 205 42.04 0.48 -18.60
C LEU A 205 43.04 -0.67 -18.41
N MET A 206 42.61 -1.82 -17.88
CA MET A 206 43.46 -3.00 -17.76
C MET A 206 43.82 -3.60 -19.14
N ARG A 207 42.91 -3.57 -20.11
CA ARG A 207 43.17 -4.06 -21.48
C ARG A 207 44.24 -3.22 -22.18
N ARG A 208 44.25 -1.89 -21.97
CA ARG A 208 45.26 -0.98 -22.53
C ARG A 208 46.66 -1.14 -21.92
N ARG A 209 46.80 -1.73 -20.74
CA ARG A 209 48.11 -2.00 -20.12
C ARG A 209 48.78 -3.28 -20.62
N ARG A 210 48.03 -4.18 -21.29
CA ARG A 210 48.53 -5.49 -21.77
C ARG A 210 48.88 -5.52 -23.26
N THR A 211 48.61 -4.45 -23.99
CA THR A 211 48.98 -4.23 -25.41
C THR A 211 50.03 -3.15 -25.50
#